data_AF-A0A094JX75-F1
#
_entry.id   AF-A0A094JX75-F1
#
_cell.length_a   1.000
_cell.length_b   1.000
_cell.length_c   1.000
_cell.angle_alpha   90.00
_cell.angle_beta   90.00
_cell.angle_gamma   90.00
#
_symmetry.space_group_name_H-M   'P 1'
#
loop_
_entity.id
_entity.type
_entity.pdbx_description
1 polymer ?
#
loop_
_entity_poly.entity_id
_entity_poly.type
_entity_poly.pdbx_seq_one_letter_code
_entity_poly.pdbx_strand_id
1 'polypeptide(L)'
;MKLKIKDLEEVSLKKDFWNDQDKAREVLQKKTKLTEKVEKWEKFNNEINDIENLGSIALQEKDEPVLQDLAGELEKLSSAVSQEELKMMLNSEQDSMNAIVS
;
A
#
# COMPACT_ATOMS: atom_id res chain seq x y z
N MET A 1 4.05 -0.49 11.18
CA MET A 1 4.06 -1.60 10.18
C MET A 1 5.48 -2.05 9.86
N LYS A 2 6.41 -1.14 9.50
CA LYS A 2 7.82 -1.46 9.23
C LYS A 2 8.56 -2.18 10.37
N LEU A 3 8.40 -1.72 11.62
CA LEU A 3 8.97 -2.41 12.81
C LEU A 3 8.49 -3.86 12.93
N LYS A 4 7.21 -4.10 12.67
CA LYS A 4 6.59 -5.42 12.75
C LYS A 4 7.07 -6.36 11.64
N ILE A 5 7.36 -5.84 10.45
CA ILE A 5 8.01 -6.60 9.37
C ILE A 5 9.43 -7.01 9.79
N LYS A 6 10.18 -6.09 10.38
CA LYS A 6 11.54 -6.32 10.87
C LYS A 6 11.59 -7.38 11.98
N ASP A 7 10.66 -7.32 12.92
CA ASP A 7 10.53 -8.34 13.97
C ASP A 7 10.23 -9.73 13.38
N LEU A 8 9.36 -9.81 12.36
CA LEU A 8 9.05 -11.07 11.66
C LEU A 8 10.24 -11.57 10.84
N GLU A 9 11.08 -10.68 10.31
CA GLU A 9 12.36 -11.02 9.66
C GLU A 9 13.34 -11.64 10.65
N GLU A 10 13.54 -11.00 11.80
CA GLU A 10 14.44 -11.52 12.83
C GLU A 10 13.98 -12.90 13.35
N VAL A 11 12.67 -13.12 13.45
CA VAL A 11 12.09 -14.42 13.79
C VAL A 11 12.36 -15.44 12.68
N SER A 12 12.24 -15.06 11.41
CA SER A 12 12.50 -15.95 10.26
C SER A 12 13.97 -16.37 10.11
N LEU A 13 14.88 -15.59 10.69
CA LEU A 13 16.33 -15.86 10.71
C LEU A 13 16.75 -16.81 11.84
N LYS A 14 15.86 -17.12 12.80
CA LYS A 14 16.17 -18.07 13.88
C LYS A 14 16.24 -19.50 13.32
N LYS A 15 17.24 -20.25 13.76
CA LYS A 15 17.47 -21.64 13.33
C LYS A 15 16.28 -22.56 13.63
N ASP A 16 15.57 -22.30 14.73
CA ASP A 16 14.39 -23.05 15.16
C ASP A 16 13.09 -22.67 14.44
N PHE A 17 13.10 -21.58 13.66
CA PHE A 17 11.92 -21.11 12.94
C PHE A 17 11.42 -22.14 11.91
N TRP A 18 12.35 -22.85 11.28
CA TRP A 18 12.05 -23.88 10.27
C TRP A 18 11.66 -25.23 10.88
N ASN A 19 11.73 -25.39 12.21
CA ASN A 19 11.32 -26.62 12.88
C ASN A 19 9.79 -26.81 12.88
N ASP A 20 9.04 -25.72 12.72
CA ASP A 20 7.57 -25.72 12.70
C ASP A 20 7.10 -25.09 11.37
N GLN A 21 6.93 -25.94 10.35
CA GLN A 21 6.57 -25.50 9.00
C GLN A 21 5.22 -24.76 8.95
N ASP A 22 4.26 -25.14 9.78
CA ASP A 22 2.94 -24.49 9.83
C ASP A 22 3.05 -23.06 10.40
N LYS A 23 3.79 -22.89 11.51
CA LYS A 23 4.08 -21.54 12.03
C LYS A 23 4.91 -20.70 11.08
N ALA A 24 5.91 -21.31 10.42
CA ALA A 24 6.74 -20.60 9.45
C ALA A 24 5.90 -20.07 8.29
N ARG A 25 4.98 -20.89 7.76
CA ARG A 25 4.06 -20.49 6.69
C ARG A 25 3.14 -19.35 7.13
N GLU A 26 2.58 -19.41 8.33
CA GLU A 26 1.71 -18.36 8.86
C GLU A 26 2.45 -17.03 9.05
N VAL A 27 3.67 -17.08 9.59
CA VAL A 27 4.53 -15.91 9.80
C VAL A 27 4.95 -15.29 8.48
N LEU A 28 5.33 -16.09 7.49
CA LEU A 28 5.68 -15.62 6.15
C LEU A 28 4.48 -14.99 5.45
N GLN A 29 3.29 -15.59 5.52
CA GLN A 29 2.07 -15.00 4.96
C GLN A 29 1.73 -13.65 5.61
N LYS A 30 1.84 -13.55 6.94
CA LYS A 30 1.64 -12.27 7.66
C LYS A 30 2.67 -11.23 7.26
N LYS A 31 3.94 -11.62 7.11
CA LYS A 31 5.02 -10.75 6.64
C LYS A 31 4.71 -10.23 5.23
N THR A 32 4.41 -11.11 4.28
CA THR A 32 4.08 -10.73 2.90
C THR A 32 2.93 -9.72 2.84
N LYS A 33 1.82 -10.00 3.52
CA LYS A 33 0.67 -9.06 3.57
C LYS A 33 1.04 -7.68 4.13
N LEU A 34 1.88 -7.64 5.16
CA LEU A 34 2.34 -6.37 5.74
C LEU A 34 3.31 -5.65 4.81
N THR A 35 4.21 -6.38 4.15
CA THR A 35 5.16 -5.82 3.18
C THR A 35 4.44 -5.23 1.98
N GLU A 36 3.53 -5.98 1.34
CA GLU A 36 2.71 -5.49 0.21
C GLU A 36 1.97 -4.20 0.56
N LYS A 37 1.43 -4.12 1.78
CA LYS A 37 0.76 -2.92 2.27
C LYS A 37 1.71 -1.74 2.39
N VAL A 38 2.90 -1.94 2.98
CA VAL A 38 3.90 -0.88 3.12
C VAL A 38 4.40 -0.40 1.76
N GLU A 39 4.74 -1.33 0.86
CA GLU A 39 5.20 -1.02 -0.50
C GLU A 39 4.16 -0.22 -1.27
N LYS A 40 2.86 -0.54 -1.11
CA LYS A 40 1.77 0.21 -1.74
C LYS A 40 1.69 1.65 -1.26
N TRP A 41 1.82 1.89 0.06
CA TRP A 41 1.86 3.24 0.62
C TRP A 41 3.10 4.02 0.17
N GLU A 42 4.26 3.35 0.09
CA GLU A 42 5.47 3.97 -0.44
C GLU A 42 5.33 4.34 -1.92
N LYS A 43 4.67 3.50 -2.72
CA LYS A 43 4.36 3.79 -4.11
C LYS A 43 3.50 5.04 -4.27
N PHE A 44 2.42 5.15 -3.50
CA PHE A 44 1.57 6.35 -3.51
C PHE A 44 2.35 7.60 -3.10
N ASN A 45 3.18 7.51 -2.07
CA ASN A 45 4.00 8.63 -1.63
C ASN A 45 5.00 9.06 -2.72
N ASN A 46 5.62 8.12 -3.43
CA ASN A 46 6.53 8.43 -4.53
C ASN A 46 5.77 9.09 -5.70
N GLU A 47 4.61 8.56 -6.08
CA GLU A 47 3.77 9.15 -7.14
C GLU A 47 3.35 10.59 -6.81
N ILE A 48 3.01 10.90 -5.55
CA ILE A 48 2.73 12.28 -5.12
C ILE A 48 3.95 13.16 -5.30
N ASN A 49 5.12 12.73 -4.82
CA ASN A 49 6.35 13.52 -4.93
C ASN A 49 6.73 13.77 -6.40
N ASP A 50 6.56 12.77 -7.26
CA ASP A 50 6.83 12.89 -8.69
C ASP A 50 5.88 13.91 -9.35
N ILE A 51 4.59 13.84 -9.03
CA ILE A 51 3.59 14.81 -9.51
C ILE A 51 3.91 16.23 -9.02
N GLU A 52 4.28 16.40 -7.75
CA GLU A 52 4.66 17.70 -7.19
C GLU A 52 5.90 18.29 -7.87
N ASN A 53 6.93 17.46 -8.06
CA ASN A 53 8.18 17.87 -8.73
C ASN A 53 7.94 18.26 -10.18
N LEU A 54 7.24 17.41 -10.94
CA LEU A 54 6.90 17.67 -12.35
C LEU A 54 5.96 18.88 -12.49
N GLY A 55 4.98 19.00 -11.59
CA GLY A 55 4.04 20.13 -11.56
C GLY A 55 4.74 21.45 -11.27
N SER A 56 5.75 21.45 -10.40
CA SER A 56 6.56 22.64 -10.12
C SER A 56 7.30 23.13 -11.37
N ILE A 57 7.88 22.20 -12.14
CA ILE A 57 8.60 22.49 -13.39
C ILE A 57 7.61 22.99 -14.45
N ALA A 58 6.52 22.25 -14.68
CA ALA A 58 5.50 22.61 -15.66
C ALA A 58 4.86 23.99 -15.38
N LEU A 59 4.66 24.32 -14.11
CA LEU A 59 4.15 25.64 -13.71
C LEU A 59 5.14 26.77 -14.02
N GLN A 60 6.44 26.53 -13.83
CA GLN A 60 7.49 27.50 -14.18
C GLN A 60 7.58 27.71 -15.70
N GLU A 61 7.44 26.64 -16.48
CA GLU A 61 7.50 26.66 -17.94
C GLU A 61 6.16 27.07 -18.60
N LYS A 62 5.08 27.17 -17.81
CA LYS A 62 3.70 27.40 -18.27
C LYS A 62 3.21 26.34 -19.27
N ASP A 63 3.61 25.09 -19.03
CA ASP A 63 3.20 23.93 -19.83
C ASP A 63 1.81 23.43 -19.38
N GLU A 64 0.77 24.09 -19.88
CA GLU A 64 -0.63 23.79 -19.57
C GLU A 64 -1.03 22.34 -19.92
N PRO A 65 -0.63 21.75 -21.06
CA PRO A 65 -0.85 20.33 -21.34
C PRO A 65 -0.32 19.40 -20.24
N VAL A 66 0.92 19.60 -19.79
CA VAL A 66 1.52 18.78 -18.74
C VAL A 66 0.78 18.96 -17.41
N LEU A 67 0.38 20.18 -17.07
CA LEU A 67 -0.42 20.43 -15.86
C LEU A 67 -1.79 19.72 -15.90
N GLN A 68 -2.44 19.64 -17.06
CA GLN A 68 -3.69 18.90 -17.23
C GLN A 68 -3.49 17.38 -17.08
N ASP A 69 -2.42 16.85 -17.66
CA ASP A 69 -2.10 15.43 -17.52
C ASP A 69 -1.81 15.06 -16.06
N LEU A 70 -1.03 15.88 -15.35
CA LEU A 70 -0.74 15.69 -13.92
C LEU A 70 -2.00 15.79 -13.05
N ALA A 71 -2.95 16.67 -13.37
CA ALA A 71 -4.23 16.73 -12.68
C ALA A 71 -5.02 15.42 -12.83
N GLY A 72 -5.02 14.84 -14.03
CA GLY A 72 -5.65 13.53 -14.29
C GLY A 72 -4.94 12.37 -13.58
N GLU A 73 -3.63 12.41 -13.44
CA GLU A 73 -2.87 11.44 -12.63
C GLU A 73 -3.19 11.57 -11.14
N LEU A 74 -3.29 12.80 -10.63
CA LEU A 74 -3.64 13.06 -9.24
C LEU A 74 -5.05 12.56 -8.90
N GLU A 75 -6.02 12.72 -9.80
CA GLU A 75 -7.38 12.15 -9.61
C GLU A 75 -7.37 10.62 -9.55
N LYS A 76 -6.61 9.96 -10.44
CA LYS A 76 -6.45 8.50 -10.42
C LYS A 76 -5.80 8.03 -9.12
N LEU A 77 -4.79 8.74 -8.66
CA LEU A 77 -4.10 8.45 -7.41
C LEU A 77 -5.03 8.59 -6.20
N SER A 78 -5.80 9.67 -6.15
CA SER A 78 -6.82 9.89 -5.12
C SER A 78 -7.83 8.74 -5.07
N SER A 79 -8.35 8.32 -6.22
CA SER A 79 -9.27 7.17 -6.31
C SER A 79 -8.62 5.85 -5.85
N ALA A 80 -7.36 5.62 -6.21
CA ALA A 80 -6.61 4.43 -5.80
C ALA A 80 -6.37 4.39 -4.28
N VAL A 81 -6.10 5.54 -3.66
CA VAL A 81 -5.96 5.67 -2.20
C VAL A 81 -7.29 5.39 -1.51
N SER A 82 -8.39 6.00 -1.96
CA SER A 82 -9.73 5.77 -1.37
C SER A 82 -10.16 4.30 -1.48
N GLN A 83 -9.85 3.62 -2.58
CA GLN A 83 -10.12 2.17 -2.69
C GLN A 83 -9.30 1.35 -1.69
N GLU A 84 -8.06 1.74 -1.42
CA GLU A 84 -7.22 1.06 -0.45
C GLU A 84 -7.66 1.31 0.99
N GLU A 85 -8.11 2.53 1.30
CA GLU A 85 -8.75 2.85 2.57
C GLU A 85 -10.01 2.01 2.79
N LEU A 86 -10.85 1.87 1.75
CA LEU A 86 -12.03 1.01 1.81
C LEU A 86 -11.66 -0.46 2.06
N LYS A 87 -10.64 -0.98 1.37
CA LYS A 87 -10.12 -2.35 1.63
C LYS A 87 -9.59 -2.51 3.05
N MET A 88 -8.99 -1.46 3.61
CA MET A 88 -8.56 -1.46 5.00
C MET A 88 -9.74 -1.47 5.96
N MET A 89 -10.82 -0.76 5.66
CA MET A 89 -12.04 -0.78 6.47
C MET A 89 -12.76 -2.14 6.39
N LEU A 90 -12.77 -2.77 5.21
CA LEU A 90 -13.43 -4.04 4.93
C LEU A 90 -12.58 -5.29 5.25
N ASN A 91 -11.65 -5.20 6.22
CA ASN A 91 -10.75 -6.31 6.53
C ASN A 91 -11.26 -7.28 7.61
N SER A 92 -12.48 -7.06 8.13
CA SER A 92 -13.11 -7.93 9.12
C SER A 92 -13.51 -9.26 8.47
N GLU A 93 -13.43 -10.39 9.20
CA GLU A 93 -13.87 -11.71 8.69
C GLU A 93 -15.30 -11.71 8.12
N GLN A 94 -16.16 -10.83 8.64
CA GLN A 94 -17.56 -10.69 8.24
C GLN A 94 -17.81 -9.73 7.08
N ASP A 95 -16.84 -8.91 6.66
CA ASP A 95 -17.04 -7.91 5.59
C ASP A 95 -17.14 -8.54 4.19
N SER A 96 -16.72 -9.80 4.06
CA SER A 96 -16.90 -10.59 2.84
C SER A 96 -18.32 -11.18 2.70
N MET A 97 -19.15 -11.07 3.74
CA MET A 97 -20.53 -11.55 3.72
C MET A 97 -21.47 -10.48 3.16
N ASN A 98 -22.45 -10.91 2.36
CA ASN A 98 -23.49 -10.00 1.88
C ASN A 98 -24.27 -9.41 3.05
N ALA A 99 -24.41 -8.08 3.07
CA ALA A 99 -25.28 -7.42 4.03
C ALA A 99 -26.74 -7.81 3.77
N ILE A 100 -27.43 -8.33 4.79
CA ILE A 100 -28.88 -8.51 4.75
C ILE A 100 -29.49 -7.12 4.98
N VAL A 101 -30.01 -6.52 3.91
CA VAL A 101 -30.75 -5.26 3.97
C VAL A 101 -32.23 -5.62 4.15
N SER A 102 -32.84 -5.14 5.23
CA SER A 102 -34.26 -5.34 5.54
C SER A 102 -35.02 -4.03 5.64
#